data_AF-A0A972W2Q8-F1
#
_entry.id   AF-A0A972W2Q8-F1
#
_cell.length_a   1.000
_cell.length_b   1.000
_cell.length_c   1.000
_cell.angle_alpha   90.00
_cell.angle_beta   90.00
_cell.angle_gamma   90.00
#
_symmetry.space_group_name_H-M   'P 1'
#
loop_
_entity.id
_entity.type
_entity.pdbx_description
1 polymer ?
#
loop_
_entity_poly.entity_id
_entity_poly.type
_entity_poly.pdbx_seq_one_letter_code
_entity_poly.pdbx_strand_id
1 'polypeptide(L)'
;MKTNLYLLILIIAIVGSCKNEPIKTQSQKSAYELVNPFIGTGGHGHTFPGAIVPFGMVQLSPDTRLTGWDGCSGYHDTDSIIYGFSHTHLSGTGISDYGDILLMPFNHSEKISLEEIKNQQLIPSEFSKETESATPGFYKVRLDKPEVNVELTATTRVGIHKYTFNKEKDNKLLLDLNHRDKVLSSEINIEGNFSISGYRQSEAWATNQHVYFYMEFSEPFIIDKIINDSGNKTEQLYKILAFNNTINELIIKVGISAVSAEGAKENLKYEAVSWDFNTYKENAKSVWKKALNKIEVKDQNEEKLAVFYSALYHTMIAPNTFSDVNGNYRGMDQKIHKDTLNTTYTVFSLWDTFRAAHPLYTIIEQKRTNEFINTFLKHYKQGGRLPVWELSSNETECMIGYHSVSVIADAFNKGIANFDSKMALEAMIYGANLNHFGLESYKKYGYIRA
;
A
#
# COMPACT_ATOMS: atom_id res chain seq x y z
N MET A 1 77.51 -14.91 -29.83
CA MET A 1 77.00 -14.68 -28.45
C MET A 1 76.35 -13.32 -28.20
N LYS A 2 76.39 -12.33 -29.12
CA LYS A 2 75.77 -11.01 -28.88
C LYS A 2 74.33 -10.85 -29.41
N THR A 3 73.84 -11.78 -30.25
CA THR A 3 72.50 -11.71 -30.85
C THR A 3 71.39 -12.28 -29.96
N ASN A 4 71.72 -13.18 -29.01
CA ASN A 4 70.74 -13.78 -28.10
C ASN A 4 70.37 -12.90 -26.89
N LEU A 5 71.15 -11.86 -26.59
CA LEU A 5 70.88 -11.00 -25.44
C LEU A 5 69.77 -9.98 -25.73
N TYR A 6 69.68 -9.49 -26.97
CA TYR A 6 68.62 -8.56 -27.38
C TYR A 6 67.24 -9.23 -27.49
N LEU A 7 67.19 -10.50 -27.92
CA LEU A 7 65.93 -11.25 -27.97
C LEU A 7 65.40 -11.57 -26.56
N LEU A 8 66.28 -11.81 -25.59
CA LEU A 8 65.91 -12.07 -24.20
C LEU A 8 65.39 -10.79 -23.50
N ILE A 9 65.98 -9.63 -23.80
CA ILE A 9 65.53 -8.34 -23.26
C ILE A 9 64.18 -7.91 -23.88
N LEU A 10 63.94 -8.23 -25.15
CA LEU A 10 62.64 -7.95 -25.80
C LEU A 10 61.51 -8.82 -25.25
N ILE A 11 61.80 -10.08 -24.88
CA ILE A 11 60.81 -10.98 -24.27
C ILE A 11 60.51 -10.55 -22.82
N ILE A 12 61.50 -10.08 -22.05
CA ILE A 12 61.27 -9.58 -20.68
C ILE A 12 60.47 -8.26 -20.69
N ALA A 13 60.61 -7.42 -21.72
CA ALA A 13 59.83 -6.19 -21.86
C ALA A 13 58.33 -6.43 -22.20
N ILE A 14 57.99 -7.56 -22.82
CA ILE A 14 56.58 -7.89 -23.17
C ILE A 14 55.84 -8.50 -21.97
N VAL A 15 56.54 -9.17 -21.04
CA VAL A 15 55.91 -9.76 -19.84
C VAL A 15 55.71 -8.73 -18.71
N GLY A 16 56.38 -7.56 -18.78
CA GLY A 16 56.24 -6.47 -17.80
C GLY A 16 55.09 -5.48 -18.06
N SER A 17 54.38 -5.60 -19.19
CA SER A 17 53.35 -4.63 -19.60
C SER A 17 51.90 -5.14 -19.51
N CYS A 18 51.67 -6.29 -18.86
CA CYS A 18 50.34 -6.62 -18.34
C CYS A 18 50.16 -5.94 -16.98
N LYS A 19 49.94 -4.62 -17.00
CA LYS A 19 49.16 -4.02 -15.91
C LYS A 19 47.76 -4.64 -16.04
N ASN A 20 47.50 -5.65 -15.21
CA ASN A 20 46.14 -5.98 -14.82
C ASN A 20 45.62 -4.73 -14.13
N GLU A 21 45.06 -3.79 -14.89
CA GLU A 21 44.07 -2.90 -14.33
C GLU A 21 43.03 -3.83 -13.68
N PRO A 22 42.75 -3.69 -12.38
CA PRO A 22 41.64 -4.41 -11.82
C PRO A 22 40.45 -3.99 -12.67
N ILE A 23 39.87 -4.95 -13.40
CA ILE A 23 38.54 -4.77 -13.99
C ILE A 23 37.71 -4.28 -12.82
N LYS A 24 37.35 -2.99 -12.84
CA LYS A 24 36.33 -2.47 -11.93
C LYS A 24 35.10 -3.26 -12.31
N THR A 25 34.85 -4.36 -11.61
CA THR A 25 33.55 -5.00 -11.60
C THR A 25 32.63 -3.92 -11.09
N GLN A 26 31.97 -3.23 -12.01
CA GLN A 26 30.89 -2.33 -11.69
C GLN A 26 29.90 -3.23 -10.96
N SER A 27 29.76 -3.01 -9.64
CA SER A 27 28.85 -3.79 -8.82
C SER A 27 27.47 -3.69 -9.46
N GLN A 28 27.00 -4.77 -10.07
CA GLN A 28 25.67 -4.79 -10.68
C GLN A 28 24.65 -4.43 -9.60
N LYS A 29 23.77 -3.47 -9.90
CA LYS A 29 22.71 -3.07 -8.98
C LYS A 29 21.89 -4.30 -8.59
N SER A 30 21.56 -4.40 -7.30
CA SER A 30 20.66 -5.44 -6.82
C SER A 30 19.25 -5.24 -7.36
N ALA A 31 18.43 -6.31 -7.39
CA ALA A 31 17.02 -6.25 -7.77
C ALA A 31 16.26 -5.14 -7.04
N TYR A 32 16.56 -4.92 -5.76
CA TYR A 32 16.00 -3.84 -4.94
C TYR A 32 16.36 -2.44 -5.44
N GLU A 33 17.62 -2.23 -5.82
CA GLU A 33 18.12 -0.92 -6.31
C GLU A 33 17.64 -0.60 -7.74
N LEU A 34 17.13 -1.60 -8.45
CA LEU A 34 16.59 -1.45 -9.80
C LEU A 34 15.10 -1.08 -9.80
N VAL A 35 14.38 -1.23 -8.69
CA VAL A 35 12.95 -0.85 -8.63
C VAL A 35 12.81 0.66 -8.58
N ASN A 36 11.92 1.18 -9.44
CA ASN A 36 11.47 2.56 -9.41
C ASN A 36 9.95 2.61 -9.15
N PRO A 37 9.50 2.94 -7.93
CA PRO A 37 8.08 3.07 -7.59
C PRO A 37 7.32 4.16 -8.36
N PHE A 38 8.02 5.11 -9.00
CA PHE A 38 7.38 6.14 -9.84
C PHE A 38 6.96 5.61 -11.23
N ILE A 39 7.38 4.41 -11.65
CA ILE A 39 6.92 3.84 -12.91
C ILE A 39 5.41 3.57 -12.80
N GLY A 40 4.61 4.19 -13.66
CA GLY A 40 3.15 4.03 -13.66
C GLY A 40 2.38 5.05 -12.80
N THR A 41 3.07 5.97 -12.11
CA THR A 41 2.39 7.05 -11.36
C THR A 41 1.95 8.20 -12.27
N GLY A 42 2.46 8.29 -13.50
CA GLY A 42 2.00 9.22 -14.53
C GLY A 42 1.27 8.50 -15.67
N GLY A 43 0.64 9.28 -16.55
CA GLY A 43 -0.19 8.72 -17.63
C GLY A 43 -1.37 7.97 -17.04
N HIS A 44 -1.58 6.73 -17.47
CA HIS A 44 -2.75 5.92 -17.08
C HIS A 44 -2.38 4.65 -16.32
N GLY A 45 -1.23 4.65 -15.64
CA GLY A 45 -0.79 3.51 -14.83
C GLY A 45 -1.50 3.42 -13.47
N HIS A 46 -1.84 4.58 -12.88
CA HIS A 46 -2.52 4.73 -11.59
C HIS A 46 -1.83 3.97 -10.44
N THR A 47 -0.50 3.92 -10.43
CA THR A 47 0.24 3.41 -9.26
C THR A 47 0.49 4.54 -8.27
N PHE A 48 1.07 4.22 -7.10
CA PHE A 48 1.46 5.19 -6.08
C PHE A 48 2.92 4.93 -5.64
N PRO A 49 3.69 5.98 -5.28
CA PRO A 49 5.11 5.84 -4.92
C PRO A 49 5.35 5.54 -3.44
N GLY A 50 4.30 5.53 -2.62
CA GLY A 50 4.36 5.37 -1.17
C GLY A 50 4.96 4.07 -0.65
N ALA A 51 5.20 4.05 0.66
CA ALA A 51 5.79 2.91 1.35
C ALA A 51 4.76 1.80 1.61
N ILE A 52 5.09 0.60 1.17
CA ILE A 52 4.35 -0.65 1.41
C ILE A 52 5.36 -1.80 1.53
N VAL A 53 5.09 -2.81 2.36
CA VAL A 53 5.78 -4.12 2.32
C VAL A 53 4.99 -5.12 1.48
N PRO A 54 5.57 -6.22 0.95
CA PRO A 54 4.86 -7.14 0.07
C PRO A 54 3.52 -7.62 0.65
N PHE A 55 2.42 -7.36 -0.07
CA PHE A 55 1.04 -7.69 0.29
C PHE A 55 0.58 -7.07 1.63
N GLY A 56 1.16 -5.92 2.00
CA GLY A 56 0.85 -5.19 3.24
C GLY A 56 -0.57 -4.64 3.28
N MET A 57 -1.11 -4.49 4.48
CA MET A 57 -2.38 -3.81 4.78
C MET A 57 -2.23 -2.29 4.65
N VAL A 58 -1.08 -1.73 5.03
CA VAL A 58 -0.78 -0.29 4.92
C VAL A 58 -0.10 0.03 3.59
N GLN A 59 -0.62 1.04 2.90
CA GLN A 59 -0.01 1.70 1.75
C GLN A 59 0.20 3.16 2.13
N LEU A 60 1.32 3.50 2.77
CA LEU A 60 1.54 4.86 3.29
C LEU A 60 2.12 5.75 2.19
N SER A 61 1.28 6.57 1.55
CA SER A 61 1.62 7.31 0.32
C SER A 61 1.16 8.78 0.38
N PRO A 62 1.82 9.69 -0.36
CA PRO A 62 1.28 11.03 -0.65
C PRO A 62 0.01 10.98 -1.51
N ASP A 63 -0.91 11.92 -1.23
CA ASP A 63 -2.08 12.21 -2.06
C ASP A 63 -1.89 13.55 -2.80
N THR A 64 -1.90 13.52 -4.14
CA THR A 64 -1.74 14.72 -5.00
C THR A 64 -2.94 14.96 -5.91
N ARG A 65 -3.78 13.94 -6.13
CA ARG A 65 -4.90 13.98 -7.08
C ARG A 65 -6.14 13.34 -6.49
N LEU A 66 -7.12 14.17 -6.18
CA LEU A 66 -8.28 13.76 -5.38
C LEU A 66 -9.46 13.25 -6.21
N THR A 67 -9.51 13.57 -7.49
CA THR A 67 -10.64 13.27 -8.37
C THR A 67 -10.18 12.90 -9.78
N GLY A 68 -11.11 12.38 -10.58
CA GLY A 68 -10.84 12.00 -11.96
C GLY A 68 -10.24 10.60 -12.10
N TRP A 69 -10.24 10.11 -13.34
CA TRP A 69 -9.80 8.74 -13.64
C TRP A 69 -8.33 8.52 -13.31
N ASP A 70 -7.46 9.48 -13.63
CA ASP A 70 -6.02 9.41 -13.33
C ASP A 70 -5.72 9.62 -11.83
N GLY A 71 -6.72 9.90 -10.99
CA GLY A 71 -6.61 10.12 -9.55
C GLY A 71 -7.00 8.89 -8.71
N CYS A 72 -7.07 7.70 -9.30
CA CYS A 72 -7.52 6.50 -8.57
C CYS A 72 -6.59 6.13 -7.40
N SER A 73 -5.32 6.53 -7.43
CA SER A 73 -4.28 6.02 -6.53
C SER A 73 -3.86 6.81 -5.29
N GLY A 74 -4.31 8.00 -4.88
CA GLY A 74 -4.57 9.24 -5.62
C GLY A 74 -3.30 10.10 -5.70
N TYR A 75 -2.29 9.57 -6.38
CA TYR A 75 -1.07 10.29 -6.74
C TYR A 75 -0.95 10.36 -8.26
N HIS A 76 -0.45 11.48 -8.78
CA HIS A 76 -0.07 11.57 -10.19
C HIS A 76 1.23 12.34 -10.40
N ASP A 77 2.11 11.81 -11.26
CA ASP A 77 3.49 12.32 -11.40
C ASP A 77 3.58 13.76 -11.93
N THR A 78 2.57 14.24 -12.64
CA THR A 78 2.54 15.63 -13.15
C THR A 78 2.20 16.68 -12.10
N ASP A 79 1.76 16.25 -10.92
CA ASP A 79 1.27 17.17 -9.90
C ASP A 79 2.43 17.71 -9.06
N SER A 80 2.28 18.95 -8.60
CA SER A 80 3.26 19.69 -7.79
C SER A 80 2.73 20.08 -6.42
N ILE A 81 1.59 19.51 -6.01
CA ILE A 81 0.88 19.78 -4.77
C ILE A 81 0.60 18.47 -4.05
N ILE A 82 0.92 18.40 -2.76
CA ILE A 82 0.56 17.30 -1.84
C ILE A 82 -0.51 17.80 -0.86
N TYR A 83 -1.60 17.04 -0.72
CA TYR A 83 -2.66 17.30 0.24
C TYR A 83 -2.41 16.65 1.61
N GLY A 84 -1.57 15.60 1.64
CA GLY A 84 -1.14 14.91 2.85
C GLY A 84 -0.70 13.49 2.55
N PHE A 85 -0.63 12.67 3.59
CA PHE A 85 -0.19 11.28 3.52
C PHE A 85 -1.22 10.37 4.19
N SER A 86 -1.90 9.54 3.40
CA SER A 86 -2.91 8.60 3.88
C SER A 86 -2.38 7.15 3.88
N HIS A 87 -3.13 6.23 4.49
CA HIS A 87 -2.61 4.90 4.88
C HIS A 87 -3.11 3.73 4.03
N THR A 88 -4.02 3.99 3.08
CA THR A 88 -4.65 2.97 2.24
C THR A 88 -4.75 3.49 0.81
N HIS A 89 -4.37 2.68 -0.18
CA HIS A 89 -4.39 3.06 -1.59
C HIS A 89 -4.61 1.85 -2.49
N LEU A 90 -5.28 2.07 -3.61
CA LEU A 90 -5.41 1.09 -4.69
C LEU A 90 -4.37 1.39 -5.78
N SER A 91 -3.78 0.34 -6.34
CA SER A 91 -2.79 0.47 -7.41
C SER A 91 -3.31 -0.10 -8.72
N GLY A 92 -3.32 0.72 -9.77
CA GLY A 92 -3.67 0.33 -11.13
C GLY A 92 -5.16 0.16 -11.37
N THR A 93 -6.02 0.65 -10.47
CA THR A 93 -7.48 0.55 -10.64
C THR A 93 -8.01 1.66 -11.54
N GLY A 94 -9.15 1.40 -12.20
CA GLY A 94 -9.89 2.40 -12.97
C GLY A 94 -11.01 3.10 -12.18
N ILE A 95 -11.14 2.79 -10.89
CA ILE A 95 -12.11 3.37 -9.96
C ILE A 95 -11.36 3.72 -8.66
N SER A 96 -11.66 4.92 -8.16
CA SER A 96 -11.13 5.51 -6.94
C SER A 96 -11.84 4.95 -5.70
N ASP A 97 -11.06 4.55 -4.70
CA ASP A 97 -11.47 4.27 -3.31
C ASP A 97 -10.21 4.31 -2.41
N TYR A 98 -10.36 4.16 -1.09
CA TYR A 98 -9.31 4.34 -0.08
C TYR A 98 -8.84 5.81 0.04
N GLY A 99 -7.67 6.06 0.63
CA GLY A 99 -7.22 7.40 1.07
C GLY A 99 -7.56 7.66 2.53
N ASP A 100 -7.56 6.62 3.37
CA ASP A 100 -7.99 6.70 4.77
C ASP A 100 -6.90 7.27 5.68
N ILE A 101 -7.35 8.04 6.69
CA ILE A 101 -6.53 8.56 7.80
C ILE A 101 -5.38 9.40 7.24
N LEU A 102 -5.68 10.62 6.81
CA LEU A 102 -4.69 11.52 6.24
C LEU A 102 -3.99 12.31 7.35
N LEU A 103 -2.66 12.33 7.29
CA LEU A 103 -1.81 13.18 8.11
C LEU A 103 -1.11 14.22 7.25
N MET A 104 -1.09 15.48 7.70
CA MET A 104 -0.37 16.56 7.01
C MET A 104 0.34 17.48 8.01
N PRO A 105 1.69 17.50 8.05
CA PRO A 105 2.43 18.43 8.90
C PRO A 105 2.39 19.85 8.30
N PHE A 106 2.27 20.85 9.17
CA PHE A 106 2.24 22.25 8.77
C PHE A 106 2.76 23.16 9.88
N ASN A 107 2.95 24.45 9.58
CA ASN A 107 3.59 25.36 10.52
C ASN A 107 3.12 26.82 10.51
N HIS A 108 1.91 27.09 10.02
CA HIS A 108 1.37 28.45 10.03
C HIS A 108 0.38 28.65 11.19
N SER A 109 0.46 29.85 11.76
CA SER A 109 -0.37 30.33 12.87
C SER A 109 -1.74 30.86 12.42
N GLU A 110 -2.05 30.82 11.12
CA GLU A 110 -3.30 31.38 10.59
C GLU A 110 -4.53 30.65 11.14
N LYS A 111 -5.64 31.39 11.29
CA LYS A 111 -6.90 30.86 11.80
C LYS A 111 -7.52 29.91 10.78
N ILE A 112 -7.19 28.63 10.88
CA ILE A 112 -7.79 27.56 10.08
C ILE A 112 -9.30 27.49 10.35
N SER A 113 -10.18 27.83 9.40
CA SER A 113 -11.64 27.67 9.52
C SER A 113 -12.12 26.33 8.96
N LEU A 114 -13.34 25.91 9.35
CA LEU A 114 -13.96 24.69 8.81
C LEU A 114 -14.23 24.79 7.30
N GLU A 115 -14.64 25.96 6.81
CA GLU A 115 -14.95 26.16 5.39
C GLU A 115 -13.69 26.02 4.53
N GLU A 116 -12.58 26.58 4.96
CA GLU A 116 -11.32 26.49 4.24
C GLU A 116 -10.76 25.06 4.23
N ILE A 117 -10.95 24.27 5.30
CA ILE A 117 -10.61 22.84 5.31
C ILE A 117 -11.52 22.07 4.36
N LYS A 118 -12.85 22.28 4.45
CA LYS A 118 -13.83 21.60 3.59
C LYS A 118 -13.60 21.88 2.10
N ASN A 119 -13.16 23.10 1.77
CA ASN A 119 -12.85 23.49 0.40
C ASN A 119 -11.44 23.04 -0.05
N GLN A 120 -10.73 22.23 0.76
CA GLN A 120 -9.36 21.75 0.50
C GLN A 120 -8.36 22.89 0.26
N GLN A 121 -8.67 24.09 0.76
CA GLN A 121 -7.89 25.30 0.52
C GLN A 121 -6.73 25.45 1.52
N LEU A 122 -6.73 24.70 2.61
CA LEU A 122 -6.03 25.18 3.80
C LEU A 122 -4.62 24.66 4.03
N ILE A 123 -4.28 23.44 3.62
CA ILE A 123 -2.91 22.94 3.87
C ILE A 123 -2.32 22.07 2.75
N PRO A 124 -2.64 22.29 1.44
CA PRO A 124 -1.80 21.70 0.42
C PRO A 124 -0.38 22.30 0.51
N SER A 125 0.62 21.47 0.24
CA SER A 125 2.00 21.93 0.14
C SER A 125 2.52 21.74 -1.27
N GLU A 126 3.18 22.77 -1.79
CA GLU A 126 4.02 22.63 -2.96
C GLU A 126 5.20 21.68 -2.65
N PHE A 127 5.60 20.92 -3.65
CA PHE A 127 6.82 20.11 -3.60
C PHE A 127 7.46 20.05 -4.98
N SER A 128 8.73 19.64 -5.02
CA SER A 128 9.48 19.42 -6.25
C SER A 128 9.88 17.96 -6.39
N LYS A 129 9.88 17.46 -7.63
CA LYS A 129 10.39 16.12 -7.98
C LYS A 129 11.87 15.95 -7.66
N GLU A 130 12.63 17.04 -7.58
CA GLU A 130 14.05 17.00 -7.22
C GLU A 130 14.28 16.62 -5.74
N THR A 131 13.30 16.88 -4.87
CA THR A 131 13.37 16.57 -3.44
C THR A 131 12.53 15.33 -3.07
N GLU A 132 11.93 14.69 -4.08
CA GLU A 132 11.12 13.49 -3.95
C GLU A 132 11.95 12.24 -4.31
N SER A 133 11.81 11.18 -3.53
CA SER A 133 12.47 9.91 -3.83
C SER A 133 11.70 8.73 -3.22
N ALA A 134 11.75 7.59 -3.89
CA ALA A 134 11.08 6.37 -3.45
C ALA A 134 11.92 5.13 -3.77
N THR A 135 11.83 4.13 -2.90
CA THR A 135 12.38 2.78 -3.07
C THR A 135 11.38 1.79 -2.46
N PRO A 136 11.47 0.47 -2.75
CA PRO A 136 10.53 -0.48 -2.17
C PRO A 136 10.47 -0.39 -0.63
N GLY A 137 9.30 -0.02 -0.10
CA GLY A 137 9.06 0.15 1.34
C GLY A 137 9.48 1.49 1.94
N PHE A 138 9.90 2.48 1.15
CA PHE A 138 10.32 3.79 1.65
C PHE A 138 9.98 4.92 0.66
N TYR A 139 9.42 6.00 1.17
CA TYR A 139 9.15 7.23 0.42
C TYR A 139 9.70 8.45 1.18
N LYS A 140 10.17 9.46 0.45
CA LYS A 140 10.63 10.73 1.02
C LYS A 140 10.28 11.90 0.10
N VAL A 141 9.90 13.01 0.71
CA VAL A 141 9.70 14.29 0.03
C VAL A 141 10.03 15.47 0.96
N ARG A 142 10.40 16.61 0.39
CA ARG A 142 10.40 17.89 1.12
C ARG A 142 9.16 18.69 0.74
N LEU A 143 8.37 19.05 1.74
CA LEU A 143 7.26 19.98 1.60
C LEU A 143 7.80 21.41 1.61
N ASP A 144 7.55 22.21 0.59
CA ASP A 144 8.13 23.56 0.47
C ASP A 144 7.49 24.56 1.44
N LYS A 145 6.21 24.36 1.74
CA LYS A 145 5.48 25.05 2.82
C LYS A 145 4.72 23.95 3.58
N PRO A 146 5.25 23.41 4.69
CA PRO A 146 5.94 24.14 5.76
C PRO A 146 7.48 24.20 5.75
N GLU A 147 8.19 23.68 4.75
CA GLU A 147 9.63 23.37 4.87
C GLU A 147 9.89 22.22 5.86
N VAL A 148 9.14 21.13 5.71
CA VAL A 148 9.29 19.90 6.49
C VAL A 148 9.77 18.79 5.58
N ASN A 149 10.80 18.06 6.00
CA ASN A 149 11.17 16.81 5.34
C ASN A 149 10.28 15.70 5.88
N VAL A 150 9.68 14.95 4.97
CA VAL A 150 8.80 13.82 5.26
C VAL A 150 9.48 12.55 4.80
N GLU A 151 9.57 11.57 5.68
CA GLU A 151 10.06 10.22 5.40
C GLU A 151 9.02 9.20 5.87
N LEU A 152 8.67 8.24 5.02
CA LEU A 152 7.63 7.25 5.25
C LEU A 152 8.18 5.84 5.06
N THR A 153 7.81 4.92 5.94
CA THR A 153 8.06 3.48 5.81
C THR A 153 6.86 2.71 6.40
N ALA A 154 6.76 1.41 6.13
CA ALA A 154 5.65 0.61 6.64
C ALA A 154 6.12 -0.77 7.14
N THR A 155 5.37 -1.34 8.08
CA THR A 155 5.31 -2.79 8.33
C THR A 155 4.08 -3.37 7.61
N THR A 156 3.64 -4.58 7.96
CA THR A 156 2.44 -5.17 7.34
C THR A 156 1.21 -4.34 7.65
N ARG A 157 1.03 -3.87 8.90
CA ARG A 157 -0.20 -3.21 9.38
C ARG A 157 0.02 -1.84 10.02
N VAL A 158 1.25 -1.32 9.98
CA VAL A 158 1.62 -0.07 10.63
C VAL A 158 2.36 0.82 9.65
N GLY A 159 1.89 2.07 9.51
CA GLY A 159 2.63 3.15 8.86
C GLY A 159 3.53 3.87 9.86
N ILE A 160 4.75 4.22 9.45
CA ILE A 160 5.69 4.98 10.28
C ILE A 160 6.07 6.24 9.51
N HIS A 161 5.79 7.38 10.13
CA HIS A 161 6.15 8.70 9.65
C HIS A 161 7.34 9.21 10.43
N LYS A 162 8.25 9.90 9.73
CA LYS A 162 9.27 10.75 10.32
C LYS A 162 9.18 12.12 9.68
N TYR A 163 8.90 13.12 10.51
CA TYR A 163 8.88 14.52 10.10
C TYR A 163 10.07 15.24 10.72
N THR A 164 10.86 15.91 9.89
CA THR A 164 11.94 16.79 10.34
C THR A 164 11.55 18.24 10.11
N PHE A 165 11.31 18.96 11.21
CA PHE A 165 10.91 20.36 11.21
C PHE A 165 12.11 21.31 11.20
N ASN A 166 11.91 22.48 10.61
CA ASN A 166 12.78 23.63 10.88
C ASN A 166 12.45 24.18 12.28
N LYS A 167 13.48 24.33 13.13
CA LYS A 167 13.35 24.85 14.50
C LYS A 167 12.59 26.17 14.57
N GLU A 168 11.97 26.44 15.72
CA GLU A 168 11.34 27.73 16.06
C GLU A 168 10.08 28.08 15.26
N LYS A 169 9.46 27.08 14.61
CA LYS A 169 8.18 27.22 13.93
C LYS A 169 7.05 26.56 14.72
N ASP A 170 5.80 26.95 14.40
CA ASP A 170 4.59 26.44 15.05
C ASP A 170 4.28 25.01 14.59
N ASN A 171 4.94 24.01 15.18
CA ASN A 171 4.90 22.63 14.68
C ASN A 171 3.52 22.00 14.90
N LYS A 172 2.76 21.84 13.81
CA LYS A 172 1.40 21.30 13.84
C LYS A 172 1.21 20.11 12.91
N LEU A 173 0.19 19.33 13.22
CA LEU A 173 -0.24 18.19 12.42
C LEU A 173 -1.75 18.20 12.27
N LEU A 174 -2.21 18.10 11.03
CA LEU A 174 -3.61 17.81 10.71
C LEU A 174 -3.82 16.30 10.70
N LEU A 175 -4.85 15.84 11.41
CA LEU A 175 -5.49 14.54 11.23
C LEU A 175 -6.84 14.79 10.53
N ASP A 176 -6.97 14.27 9.32
CA ASP A 176 -8.16 14.40 8.47
C ASP A 176 -8.79 13.01 8.21
N LEU A 177 -10.02 12.83 8.68
CA LEU A 177 -10.83 11.63 8.41
C LEU A 177 -11.88 11.84 7.30
N ASN A 178 -12.05 13.08 6.83
CA ASN A 178 -12.98 13.45 5.75
C ASN A 178 -12.38 13.31 4.35
N HIS A 179 -11.08 13.09 4.25
CA HIS A 179 -10.37 13.05 2.98
C HIS A 179 -11.06 12.14 1.94
N ARG A 180 -11.28 12.71 0.74
CA ARG A 180 -11.72 12.05 -0.51
C ARG A 180 -13.11 11.41 -0.49
N ASP A 181 -13.29 10.24 0.11
CA ASP A 181 -14.59 9.53 0.04
C ASP A 181 -15.62 10.09 1.02
N LYS A 182 -16.89 9.84 0.72
CA LYS A 182 -18.01 10.24 1.57
C LYS A 182 -17.92 9.50 2.92
N VAL A 183 -17.67 10.24 3.99
CA VAL A 183 -17.70 9.70 5.37
C VAL A 183 -19.14 9.46 5.81
N LEU A 184 -19.43 8.24 6.24
CA LEU A 184 -20.70 7.82 6.83
C LEU A 184 -20.70 7.99 8.35
N SER A 185 -19.57 7.66 8.99
CA SER A 185 -19.35 7.80 10.44
C SER A 185 -17.86 7.90 10.73
N SER A 186 -17.49 8.61 11.78
CA SER A 186 -16.11 8.71 12.24
C SER A 186 -16.08 8.96 13.74
N GLU A 187 -14.93 8.68 14.35
CA GLU A 187 -14.66 9.05 15.74
C GLU A 187 -13.16 9.24 15.94
N ILE A 188 -12.78 10.19 16.81
CA ILE A 188 -11.40 10.40 17.21
C ILE A 188 -11.33 10.52 18.74
N ASN A 189 -10.70 9.53 19.38
CA ASN A 189 -10.50 9.46 20.82
C ASN A 189 -9.09 9.89 21.18
N ILE A 190 -8.96 10.84 22.11
CA ILE A 190 -7.67 11.29 22.63
C ILE A 190 -7.30 10.41 23.82
N GLU A 191 -6.21 9.65 23.69
CA GLU A 191 -5.68 8.76 24.72
C GLU A 191 -4.42 9.41 25.32
N GLY A 192 -4.63 10.40 26.20
CA GLY A 192 -3.54 11.20 26.79
C GLY A 192 -2.90 12.15 25.79
N ASN A 193 -1.61 12.46 25.99
CA ASN A 193 -0.84 13.40 25.16
C ASN A 193 0.13 12.73 24.18
N PHE A 194 0.11 11.39 24.06
CA PHE A 194 0.99 10.63 23.18
C PHE A 194 0.26 9.65 22.27
N SER A 195 -1.07 9.53 22.38
CA SER A 195 -1.82 8.61 21.53
C SER A 195 -3.23 9.08 21.20
N ILE A 196 -3.68 8.64 20.03
CA ILE A 196 -5.03 8.87 19.53
C ILE A 196 -5.53 7.54 18.95
N SER A 197 -6.80 7.23 19.16
CA SER A 197 -7.48 6.12 18.51
C SER A 197 -8.73 6.62 17.81
N GLY A 198 -9.33 5.78 16.95
CA GLY A 198 -10.55 6.17 16.27
C GLY A 198 -10.91 5.25 15.13
N TYR A 199 -11.89 5.69 14.34
CA TYR A 199 -12.31 5.00 13.14
C TYR A 199 -12.90 5.95 12.11
N ARG A 200 -12.92 5.47 10.86
CA ARG A 200 -13.61 6.03 9.71
C ARG A 200 -14.45 4.93 9.06
N GLN A 201 -15.68 5.26 8.74
CA GLN A 201 -16.57 4.47 7.90
C GLN A 201 -16.95 5.31 6.69
N SER A 202 -16.80 4.78 5.48
CA SER A 202 -16.97 5.52 4.23
C SER A 202 -17.76 4.75 3.17
N GLU A 203 -18.25 5.51 2.19
CA GLU A 203 -18.94 5.02 1.01
C GLU A 203 -18.27 5.62 -0.25
N ALA A 204 -17.73 4.74 -1.09
CA ALA A 204 -17.30 5.06 -2.46
C ALA A 204 -17.59 3.86 -3.37
N TRP A 205 -16.56 3.13 -3.80
CA TRP A 205 -16.72 1.90 -4.57
C TRP A 205 -17.08 0.72 -3.65
N ALA A 206 -16.38 0.60 -2.52
CA ALA A 206 -16.85 -0.09 -1.32
C ALA A 206 -17.88 0.81 -0.62
N THR A 207 -19.11 0.34 -0.52
CA THR A 207 -20.24 1.16 -0.04
C THR A 207 -20.35 1.18 1.49
N ASN A 208 -19.63 0.28 2.17
CA ASN A 208 -19.57 0.22 3.62
C ASN A 208 -18.16 -0.15 4.09
N GLN A 209 -17.18 0.69 3.80
CA GLN A 209 -15.80 0.48 4.21
C GLN A 209 -15.59 0.87 5.67
N HIS A 210 -14.80 0.10 6.41
CA HIS A 210 -14.46 0.37 7.80
C HIS A 210 -12.94 0.33 8.00
N VAL A 211 -12.37 1.42 8.53
CA VAL A 211 -10.96 1.49 8.93
C VAL A 211 -10.85 2.08 10.33
N TYR A 212 -10.20 1.34 11.23
CA TYR A 212 -9.89 1.75 12.59
C TYR A 212 -8.41 2.04 12.69
N PHE A 213 -8.04 2.95 13.59
CA PHE A 213 -6.64 3.31 13.79
C PHE A 213 -6.26 3.47 15.25
N TYR A 214 -4.98 3.27 15.51
CA TYR A 214 -4.31 3.64 16.74
C TYR A 214 -2.98 4.29 16.36
N MET A 215 -2.75 5.52 16.82
CA MET A 215 -1.51 6.25 16.56
C MET A 215 -0.78 6.62 17.85
N GLU A 216 0.55 6.48 17.81
CA GLU A 216 1.46 6.92 18.87
C GLU A 216 2.44 7.96 18.32
N PHE A 217 2.73 8.97 19.13
CA PHE A 217 3.65 10.06 18.82
C PHE A 217 4.91 9.97 19.70
N SER A 218 6.08 10.30 19.16
CA SER A 218 7.33 10.34 19.94
C SER A 218 7.39 11.54 20.89
N GLU A 219 6.62 12.58 20.60
CA GLU A 219 6.57 13.85 21.34
C GLU A 219 5.14 14.11 21.84
N PRO A 220 4.98 14.76 23.00
CA PRO A 220 3.67 15.07 23.51
C PRO A 220 2.98 16.14 22.65
N PHE A 221 1.68 15.97 22.41
CA PHE A 221 0.85 16.96 21.74
C PHE A 221 -0.17 17.59 22.68
N ILE A 222 -0.67 18.75 22.27
CA ILE A 222 -1.94 19.32 22.75
C ILE A 222 -2.93 19.41 21.60
N ILE A 223 -4.23 19.44 21.92
CA ILE A 223 -5.26 19.69 20.92
C ILE A 223 -5.35 21.20 20.70
N ASP A 224 -4.86 21.67 19.56
CA ASP A 224 -4.94 23.08 19.16
C ASP A 224 -6.36 23.42 18.71
N LYS A 225 -6.96 22.54 17.90
CA LYS A 225 -8.32 22.73 17.40
C LYS A 225 -9.05 21.42 17.14
N ILE A 226 -10.32 21.39 17.52
CA ILE A 226 -11.29 20.37 17.11
C ILE A 226 -12.24 21.04 16.13
N ILE A 227 -12.45 20.42 14.98
CA ILE A 227 -13.32 20.98 13.95
C ILE A 227 -14.38 19.93 13.63
N ASN A 228 -15.59 20.20 14.13
CA ASN A 228 -16.77 19.38 13.90
C ASN A 228 -17.61 19.98 12.77
N ASP A 229 -18.18 19.14 11.92
CA ASP A 229 -19.21 19.57 10.97
C ASP A 229 -20.57 19.57 11.67
N SER A 230 -21.03 20.73 12.11
CA SER A 230 -22.28 20.91 12.87
C SER A 230 -23.57 20.56 12.10
N GLY A 231 -23.48 20.18 10.82
CA GLY A 231 -24.60 19.78 9.98
C GLY A 231 -24.78 18.27 9.78
N ASN A 232 -23.81 17.44 10.14
CA ASN A 232 -23.86 15.98 10.00
C ASN A 232 -23.73 15.29 11.36
N LYS A 233 -24.45 14.18 11.55
CA LYS A 233 -24.35 13.33 12.76
C LYS A 233 -22.97 12.65 12.93
N THR A 234 -22.01 12.91 12.04
CA THR A 234 -20.64 12.40 12.09
C THR A 234 -19.81 13.27 13.03
N GLU A 235 -19.62 12.79 14.25
CA GLU A 235 -18.83 13.49 15.25
C GLU A 235 -17.33 13.40 14.87
N GLN A 236 -16.65 14.54 14.73
CA GLN A 236 -15.18 14.68 14.60
C GLN A 236 -14.55 14.21 13.28
N LEU A 237 -14.41 15.14 12.33
CA LEU A 237 -13.76 14.90 11.03
C LEU A 237 -12.30 15.35 10.99
N TYR A 238 -11.95 16.39 11.75
CA TYR A 238 -10.61 16.97 11.74
C TYR A 238 -10.10 17.28 13.15
N LYS A 239 -8.82 17.02 13.37
CA LYS A 239 -8.08 17.52 14.55
C LYS A 239 -6.77 18.14 14.15
N ILE A 240 -6.44 19.25 14.81
CA ILE A 240 -5.14 19.87 14.73
C ILE A 240 -4.43 19.62 16.05
N LEU A 241 -3.26 18.98 15.95
CA LEU A 241 -2.35 18.73 17.05
C LEU A 241 -1.22 19.75 16.99
N ALA A 242 -0.89 20.36 18.13
CA ALA A 242 0.28 21.21 18.26
C ALA A 242 1.34 20.52 19.13
N PHE A 243 2.59 20.63 18.70
CA PHE A 243 3.76 20.09 19.38
C PHE A 243 4.65 21.23 19.86
N ASN A 244 5.64 20.91 20.69
CA ASN A 244 6.59 21.92 21.16
C ASN A 244 7.45 22.44 19.99
N ASN A 245 7.59 23.75 19.85
CA ASN A 245 8.36 24.40 18.77
C ASN A 245 9.88 24.12 18.84
N THR A 246 10.34 23.49 19.93
CA THR A 246 11.74 23.06 20.10
C THR A 246 12.03 21.68 19.52
N ILE A 247 11.01 20.89 19.12
CA ILE A 247 11.25 19.58 18.52
C ILE A 247 11.83 19.75 17.12
N ASN A 248 12.80 18.90 16.79
CA ASN A 248 13.37 18.83 15.44
C ASN A 248 12.76 17.68 14.64
N GLU A 249 12.34 16.63 15.33
CA GLU A 249 11.91 15.38 14.74
C GLU A 249 10.65 14.89 15.45
N LEU A 250 9.68 14.41 14.68
CA LEU A 250 8.51 13.72 15.19
C LEU A 250 8.40 12.38 14.48
N ILE A 251 8.37 11.30 15.26
CA ILE A 251 8.03 9.97 14.79
C ILE A 251 6.57 9.70 15.12
N ILE A 252 5.81 9.22 14.14
CA ILE A 252 4.42 8.81 14.32
C ILE A 252 4.30 7.37 13.84
N LYS A 253 3.74 6.51 14.68
CA LYS A 253 3.39 5.14 14.30
C LYS A 253 1.88 5.05 14.23
N VAL A 254 1.32 4.54 13.13
CA VAL A 254 -0.13 4.43 12.92
C VAL A 254 -0.45 2.99 12.54
N GLY A 255 -1.02 2.24 13.48
CA GLY A 255 -1.59 0.93 13.19
C GLY A 255 -3.00 1.09 12.64
N ILE A 256 -3.38 0.25 11.68
CA ILE A 256 -4.75 0.19 11.16
C ILE A 256 -5.36 -1.21 11.35
N SER A 257 -6.68 -1.28 11.33
CA SER A 257 -7.45 -2.52 11.41
C SER A 257 -8.79 -2.36 10.69
N ALA A 258 -9.26 -3.43 10.05
CA ALA A 258 -10.61 -3.49 9.52
C ALA A 258 -11.64 -3.92 10.58
N VAL A 259 -11.26 -4.07 11.84
CA VAL A 259 -12.08 -4.67 12.92
C VAL A 259 -12.36 -3.67 14.04
N SER A 260 -11.33 -3.17 14.72
CA SER A 260 -11.48 -2.27 15.86
C SER A 260 -10.22 -1.44 16.15
N ALA A 261 -10.36 -0.38 16.96
CA ALA A 261 -9.23 0.43 17.41
C ALA A 261 -8.28 -0.37 18.31
N GLU A 262 -8.80 -1.31 19.12
CA GLU A 262 -7.98 -2.24 19.91
C GLU A 262 -7.17 -3.17 19.01
N GLY A 263 -7.75 -3.67 17.91
CA GLY A 263 -7.04 -4.47 16.91
C GLY A 263 -5.91 -3.67 16.25
N ALA A 264 -6.17 -2.40 15.90
CA ALA A 264 -5.15 -1.49 15.37
C ALA A 264 -4.02 -1.24 16.39
N LYS A 265 -4.37 -1.11 17.68
CA LYS A 265 -3.40 -0.98 18.78
C LYS A 265 -2.55 -2.24 18.95
N GLU A 266 -3.16 -3.42 18.92
CA GLU A 266 -2.44 -4.70 18.96
C GLU A 266 -1.49 -4.86 17.77
N ASN A 267 -1.93 -4.51 16.56
CA ASN A 267 -1.10 -4.50 15.36
C ASN A 267 0.12 -3.59 15.55
N LEU A 268 -0.09 -2.36 16.03
CA LEU A 268 1.01 -1.41 16.30
C LEU A 268 1.96 -1.94 17.36
N LYS A 269 1.45 -2.46 18.48
CA LYS A 269 2.29 -2.96 19.59
C LYS A 269 3.06 -4.22 19.23
N TYR A 270 2.53 -5.05 18.32
CA TYR A 270 3.22 -6.24 17.86
C TYR A 270 4.31 -5.92 16.83
N GLU A 271 4.01 -5.07 15.84
CA GLU A 271 4.90 -4.83 14.71
C GLU A 271 5.87 -3.65 14.90
N ALA A 272 5.51 -2.66 15.73
CA ALA A 272 6.21 -1.38 15.83
C ALA A 272 6.52 -0.93 17.27
N VAL A 273 7.34 -1.73 17.97
CA VAL A 273 7.75 -1.47 19.37
C VAL A 273 8.82 -0.37 19.52
N SER A 274 9.70 -0.21 18.54
CA SER A 274 10.81 0.76 18.55
C SER A 274 10.35 2.14 18.09
N TRP A 275 11.06 3.19 18.51
CA TRP A 275 10.93 4.55 17.98
C TRP A 275 11.98 4.89 16.92
N ASP A 276 12.93 4.00 16.66
CA ASP A 276 13.93 4.19 15.59
C ASP A 276 13.31 3.91 14.21
N PHE A 277 13.09 4.97 13.43
CA PHE A 277 12.60 4.90 12.06
C PHE A 277 13.47 4.01 11.15
N ASN A 278 14.80 4.07 11.31
CA ASN A 278 15.71 3.34 10.44
C ASN A 278 15.59 1.83 10.59
N THR A 279 15.25 1.35 11.79
CA THR A 279 14.92 -0.06 12.01
C THR A 279 13.81 -0.53 11.07
N TYR A 280 12.72 0.23 10.92
CA TYR A 280 11.60 -0.14 10.05
C TYR A 280 11.96 -0.02 8.57
N LYS A 281 12.70 1.03 8.18
CA LYS A 281 13.19 1.22 6.82
C LYS A 281 14.06 0.04 6.35
N GLU A 282 15.04 -0.36 7.17
CA GLU A 282 15.92 -1.48 6.81
C GLU A 282 15.18 -2.83 6.85
N ASN A 283 14.21 -3.01 7.75
CA ASN A 283 13.34 -4.19 7.74
C ASN A 283 12.51 -4.27 6.46
N ALA A 284 11.86 -3.18 6.04
CA ALA A 284 11.08 -3.13 4.81
C ALA A 284 11.95 -3.45 3.59
N LYS A 285 13.15 -2.86 3.50
CA LYS A 285 14.16 -3.17 2.47
C LYS A 285 14.57 -4.64 2.47
N SER A 286 14.80 -5.24 3.64
CA SER A 286 15.17 -6.65 3.77
C SER A 286 14.06 -7.57 3.24
N VAL A 287 12.81 -7.30 3.60
CA VAL A 287 11.65 -8.07 3.12
C VAL A 287 11.48 -7.92 1.60
N TRP A 288 11.65 -6.72 1.06
CA TRP A 288 11.60 -6.50 -0.40
C TRP A 288 12.73 -7.18 -1.15
N LYS A 289 13.97 -7.14 -0.63
CA LYS A 289 15.10 -7.88 -1.20
C LYS A 289 14.77 -9.37 -1.30
N LYS A 290 14.20 -9.96 -0.25
CA LYS A 290 13.78 -11.36 -0.25
C LYS A 290 12.67 -11.63 -1.28
N ALA A 291 11.70 -10.73 -1.41
CA ALA A 291 10.59 -10.87 -2.35
C ALA A 291 11.04 -10.78 -3.82
N LEU A 292 11.87 -9.78 -4.14
CA LEU A 292 12.37 -9.55 -5.50
C LEU A 292 13.38 -10.63 -5.94
N ASN A 293 14.15 -11.18 -5.01
CA ASN A 293 15.10 -12.26 -5.29
C ASN A 293 14.43 -13.63 -5.57
N LYS A 294 13.09 -13.70 -5.59
CA LYS A 294 12.38 -14.90 -6.08
C LYS A 294 12.62 -15.15 -7.57
N ILE A 295 12.98 -14.11 -8.33
CA ILE A 295 13.36 -14.22 -9.74
C ILE A 295 14.68 -13.49 -9.97
N GLU A 296 15.70 -14.21 -10.42
CA GLU A 296 16.96 -13.63 -10.87
C GLU A 296 16.93 -13.48 -12.41
N VAL A 297 17.16 -12.26 -12.89
CA VAL A 297 17.24 -11.96 -14.33
C VAL A 297 18.64 -11.46 -14.66
N LYS A 298 19.27 -12.05 -15.69
CA LYS A 298 20.59 -11.64 -16.19
C LYS A 298 20.42 -10.92 -17.51
N ASP A 299 20.68 -9.61 -17.51
CA ASP A 299 20.74 -8.76 -18.69
C ASP A 299 21.84 -7.70 -18.46
N GLN A 300 22.44 -7.19 -19.54
CA GLN A 300 23.40 -6.09 -19.47
C GLN A 300 22.70 -4.72 -19.52
N ASN A 301 21.43 -4.67 -19.92
CA ASN A 301 20.63 -3.46 -20.00
C ASN A 301 19.92 -3.20 -18.65
N GLU A 302 20.43 -2.23 -17.87
CA GLU A 302 19.85 -1.84 -16.59
C GLU A 302 18.41 -1.30 -16.71
N GLU A 303 18.04 -0.65 -17.81
CA GLU A 303 16.68 -0.13 -18.01
C GLU A 303 15.66 -1.27 -18.13
N LYS A 304 16.01 -2.34 -18.88
CA LYS A 304 15.17 -3.54 -18.96
C LYS A 304 15.02 -4.22 -17.61
N LEU A 305 16.11 -4.30 -16.84
CA LEU A 305 16.06 -4.85 -15.49
C LEU A 305 15.21 -3.98 -14.55
N ALA A 306 15.30 -2.66 -14.66
CA ALA A 306 14.48 -1.73 -13.89
C ALA A 306 12.99 -1.88 -14.22
N VAL A 307 12.62 -1.99 -15.49
CA VAL A 307 11.25 -2.29 -15.92
C VAL A 307 10.78 -3.63 -15.35
N PHE A 308 11.59 -4.69 -15.47
CA PHE A 308 11.25 -6.01 -14.96
C PHE A 308 11.03 -6.02 -13.44
N TYR A 309 11.97 -5.49 -12.67
CA TYR A 309 11.88 -5.52 -11.21
C TYR A 309 10.81 -4.56 -10.68
N SER A 310 10.55 -3.43 -11.35
CA SER A 310 9.43 -2.55 -11.00
C SER A 310 8.08 -3.20 -11.30
N ALA A 311 7.95 -3.93 -12.42
CA ALA A 311 6.76 -4.72 -12.71
C ALA A 311 6.55 -5.84 -11.66
N LEU A 312 7.61 -6.57 -11.30
CA LEU A 312 7.56 -7.59 -10.26
C LEU A 312 7.16 -7.00 -8.90
N TYR A 313 7.70 -5.83 -8.54
CA TYR A 313 7.28 -5.06 -7.37
C TYR A 313 5.76 -4.78 -7.40
N HIS A 314 5.21 -4.28 -8.51
CA HIS A 314 3.77 -4.03 -8.64
C HIS A 314 2.91 -5.29 -8.57
N THR A 315 3.43 -6.48 -8.87
CA THR A 315 2.66 -7.73 -8.62
C THR A 315 2.60 -8.13 -7.15
N MET A 316 3.38 -7.48 -6.28
CA MET A 316 3.47 -7.86 -4.86
C MET A 316 2.93 -6.78 -3.92
N ILE A 317 2.26 -5.75 -4.44
CA ILE A 317 1.57 -4.73 -3.63
C ILE A 317 0.11 -5.09 -3.32
N ALA A 318 -0.51 -6.00 -4.08
CA ALA A 318 -1.86 -6.51 -3.87
C ALA A 318 -1.96 -7.99 -4.31
N PRO A 319 -2.86 -8.82 -3.73
CA PRO A 319 -3.90 -8.52 -2.73
C PRO A 319 -3.35 -8.07 -1.36
N ASN A 320 -4.12 -7.31 -0.60
CA ASN A 320 -3.66 -6.69 0.66
C ASN A 320 -4.04 -7.53 1.87
N THR A 321 -3.13 -7.67 2.84
CA THR A 321 -3.45 -8.29 4.13
C THR A 321 -4.61 -7.55 4.78
N PHE A 322 -5.63 -8.28 5.25
CA PHE A 322 -6.87 -7.70 5.78
C PHE A 322 -7.23 -8.18 7.20
N SER A 323 -6.63 -9.29 7.65
CA SER A 323 -6.75 -9.72 9.05
C SER A 323 -5.72 -9.05 9.96
N ASP A 324 -6.12 -8.73 11.18
CA ASP A 324 -5.24 -8.28 12.27
C ASP A 324 -4.24 -9.38 12.67
N VAL A 325 -3.23 -9.00 13.46
CA VAL A 325 -2.20 -9.92 13.97
C VAL A 325 -2.79 -11.07 14.79
N ASN A 326 -3.90 -10.82 15.48
CA ASN A 326 -4.61 -11.81 16.27
C ASN A 326 -5.53 -12.73 15.44
N GLY A 327 -5.59 -12.54 14.12
CA GLY A 327 -6.40 -13.30 13.18
C GLY A 327 -7.84 -12.81 13.02
N ASN A 328 -8.27 -11.74 13.70
CA ASN A 328 -9.59 -11.15 13.50
C ASN A 328 -9.65 -10.45 12.13
N TYR A 329 -10.81 -10.52 11.47
CA TYR A 329 -11.08 -9.82 10.22
C TYR A 329 -12.58 -9.53 10.08
N ARG A 330 -12.93 -8.55 9.26
CA ARG A 330 -14.31 -8.28 8.84
C ARG A 330 -14.67 -9.20 7.68
N GLY A 331 -15.79 -9.92 7.79
CA GLY A 331 -16.30 -10.78 6.72
C GLY A 331 -17.23 -10.03 5.77
N MET A 332 -17.58 -10.67 4.65
CA MET A 332 -18.53 -10.14 3.67
C MET A 332 -19.94 -9.91 4.27
N ASP A 333 -20.29 -10.62 5.34
CA ASP A 333 -21.51 -10.42 6.14
C ASP A 333 -21.42 -9.21 7.09
N GLN A 334 -20.35 -8.42 7.00
CA GLN A 334 -20.02 -7.29 7.87
C GLN A 334 -19.77 -7.68 9.35
N LYS A 335 -19.73 -8.97 9.67
CA LYS A 335 -19.43 -9.44 11.03
C LYS A 335 -17.93 -9.63 11.22
N ILE A 336 -17.50 -9.64 12.47
CA ILE A 336 -16.13 -9.95 12.83
C ILE A 336 -15.98 -11.46 12.95
N HIS A 337 -15.02 -12.01 12.21
CA HIS A 337 -14.64 -13.42 12.21
C HIS A 337 -13.18 -13.54 12.66
N LYS A 338 -12.75 -14.77 12.95
CA LYS A 338 -11.38 -15.06 13.37
C LYS A 338 -10.81 -16.25 12.62
N ASP A 339 -9.60 -16.11 12.10
CA ASP A 339 -8.79 -17.19 11.52
C ASP A 339 -7.32 -16.96 11.87
N THR A 340 -6.76 -17.84 12.67
CA THR A 340 -5.35 -17.82 13.07
C THR A 340 -4.48 -18.74 12.23
N LEU A 341 -5.07 -19.52 11.31
CA LEU A 341 -4.37 -20.47 10.45
C LEU A 341 -3.99 -19.85 9.11
N ASN A 342 -4.89 -19.05 8.53
CA ASN A 342 -4.66 -18.37 7.26
C ASN A 342 -4.89 -16.88 7.38
N THR A 343 -3.95 -16.09 6.85
CA THR A 343 -4.13 -14.66 6.66
C THR A 343 -5.33 -14.42 5.73
N THR A 344 -6.23 -13.53 6.12
CA THR A 344 -7.31 -13.04 5.24
C THR A 344 -6.79 -11.86 4.43
N TYR A 345 -7.15 -11.79 3.15
CA TYR A 345 -6.75 -10.70 2.25
C TYR A 345 -7.97 -9.97 1.68
N THR A 346 -7.72 -8.82 1.05
CA THR A 346 -8.70 -8.03 0.31
C THR A 346 -8.08 -7.48 -0.98
N VAL A 347 -8.86 -6.76 -1.80
CA VAL A 347 -8.49 -6.22 -3.12
C VAL A 347 -8.26 -7.35 -4.13
N PHE A 348 -9.36 -7.91 -4.62
CA PHE A 348 -9.35 -8.99 -5.61
C PHE A 348 -9.92 -8.53 -6.96
N SER A 349 -9.07 -7.91 -7.80
CA SER A 349 -9.41 -7.49 -9.18
C SER A 349 -9.43 -8.67 -10.17
N LEU A 350 -10.34 -9.63 -9.95
CA LEU A 350 -10.24 -10.95 -10.55
C LEU A 350 -10.51 -10.99 -12.04
N TRP A 351 -11.15 -9.98 -12.63
CA TRP A 351 -11.30 -9.87 -14.08
C TRP A 351 -9.95 -9.65 -14.79
N ASP A 352 -8.98 -9.04 -14.11
CA ASP A 352 -7.62 -8.82 -14.61
C ASP A 352 -6.66 -9.90 -14.13
N THR A 353 -6.63 -10.12 -12.81
CA THR A 353 -5.54 -10.85 -12.15
C THR A 353 -5.55 -12.35 -12.43
N PHE A 354 -6.70 -12.93 -12.81
CA PHE A 354 -6.77 -14.34 -13.19
C PHE A 354 -5.92 -14.68 -14.43
N ARG A 355 -5.64 -13.67 -15.27
CA ARG A 355 -4.98 -13.84 -16.58
C ARG A 355 -3.48 -14.10 -16.45
N ALA A 356 -2.82 -13.44 -15.50
CA ALA A 356 -1.36 -13.48 -15.37
C ALA A 356 -0.84 -13.36 -13.94
N ALA A 357 -1.43 -12.51 -13.10
CA ALA A 357 -0.97 -12.31 -11.73
C ALA A 357 -1.17 -13.58 -10.87
N HIS A 358 -2.37 -14.14 -10.82
CA HIS A 358 -2.62 -15.41 -10.12
C HIS A 358 -1.81 -16.59 -10.69
N PRO A 359 -1.69 -16.77 -12.02
CA PRO A 359 -0.74 -17.73 -12.58
C PRO A 359 0.70 -17.51 -12.11
N LEU A 360 1.21 -16.27 -12.07
CA LEU A 360 2.53 -15.97 -11.51
C LEU A 360 2.62 -16.35 -10.03
N TYR A 361 1.58 -16.09 -9.23
CA TYR A 361 1.55 -16.45 -7.81
C TYR A 361 1.63 -17.96 -7.57
N THR A 362 1.13 -18.79 -8.50
CA THR A 362 1.33 -20.25 -8.42
C THR A 362 2.80 -20.67 -8.55
N ILE A 363 3.67 -19.79 -9.04
CA ILE A 363 5.12 -20.01 -9.16
C ILE A 363 5.86 -19.41 -7.97
N ILE A 364 5.62 -18.14 -7.66
CA ILE A 364 6.42 -17.38 -6.69
C ILE A 364 5.77 -17.18 -5.31
N GLU A 365 4.47 -17.49 -5.16
CA GLU A 365 3.67 -17.18 -3.96
C GLU A 365 2.71 -18.32 -3.55
N GLN A 366 3.08 -19.59 -3.74
CA GLN A 366 2.18 -20.74 -3.51
C GLN A 366 1.50 -20.78 -2.12
N LYS A 367 2.19 -20.34 -1.06
CA LYS A 367 1.57 -20.21 0.26
C LYS A 367 0.42 -19.21 0.22
N ARG A 368 0.66 -18.01 -0.33
CA ARG A 368 -0.38 -16.98 -0.44
C ARG A 368 -1.46 -17.38 -1.43
N THR A 369 -1.16 -18.12 -2.49
CA THR A 369 -2.20 -18.70 -3.37
C THR A 369 -3.22 -19.51 -2.57
N ASN A 370 -2.77 -20.35 -1.62
CA ASN A 370 -3.69 -21.06 -0.73
C ASN A 370 -4.45 -20.10 0.20
N GLU A 371 -3.80 -19.09 0.78
CA GLU A 371 -4.47 -18.12 1.66
C GLU A 371 -5.50 -17.26 0.90
N PHE A 372 -5.23 -16.87 -0.35
CA PHE A 372 -6.16 -16.17 -1.24
C PHE A 372 -7.38 -17.04 -1.53
N ILE A 373 -7.18 -18.32 -1.86
CA ILE A 373 -8.31 -19.23 -2.11
C ILE A 373 -9.11 -19.49 -0.83
N ASN A 374 -8.46 -19.70 0.31
CA ASN A 374 -9.17 -19.78 1.59
C ASN A 374 -9.97 -18.50 1.89
N THR A 375 -9.47 -17.34 1.48
CA THR A 375 -10.22 -16.07 1.54
C THR A 375 -11.45 -16.08 0.62
N PHE A 376 -11.34 -16.59 -0.62
CA PHE A 376 -12.51 -16.75 -1.50
C PHE A 376 -13.57 -17.67 -0.88
N LEU A 377 -13.16 -18.74 -0.21
CA LEU A 377 -14.09 -19.65 0.48
C LEU A 377 -14.75 -18.98 1.69
N LYS A 378 -14.02 -18.12 2.43
CA LYS A 378 -14.62 -17.28 3.47
C LYS A 378 -15.67 -16.34 2.87
N HIS A 379 -15.37 -15.69 1.74
CA HIS A 379 -16.34 -14.83 1.04
C HIS A 379 -17.57 -15.60 0.58
N TYR A 380 -17.42 -16.82 0.05
CA TYR A 380 -18.58 -17.68 -0.25
C TYR A 380 -19.41 -18.00 0.99
N LYS A 381 -18.75 -18.45 2.07
CA LYS A 381 -19.44 -18.85 3.31
C LYS A 381 -20.16 -17.70 4.01
N GLN A 382 -19.60 -16.50 3.95
CA GLN A 382 -20.07 -15.32 4.68
C GLN A 382 -20.93 -14.39 3.81
N GLY A 383 -20.58 -14.25 2.53
CA GLY A 383 -21.25 -13.37 1.56
C GLY A 383 -22.14 -14.09 0.55
N GLY A 384 -22.20 -15.43 0.58
CA GLY A 384 -23.08 -16.25 -0.25
C GLY A 384 -22.57 -16.57 -1.66
N ARG A 385 -21.46 -15.96 -2.12
CA ARG A 385 -20.84 -16.28 -3.42
C ARG A 385 -19.32 -16.03 -3.40
N LEU A 386 -18.61 -16.66 -4.32
CA LEU A 386 -17.19 -16.34 -4.58
C LEU A 386 -17.07 -14.88 -5.07
N PRO A 387 -15.93 -14.21 -4.82
CA PRO A 387 -15.74 -12.82 -5.22
C PRO A 387 -15.66 -12.64 -6.74
N VAL A 388 -16.14 -11.50 -7.20
CA VAL A 388 -16.01 -10.99 -8.59
C VAL A 388 -15.03 -9.81 -8.59
N TRP A 389 -15.36 -8.74 -7.87
CA TRP A 389 -14.40 -7.74 -7.37
C TRP A 389 -14.66 -7.52 -5.89
N GLU A 390 -13.72 -7.94 -5.05
CA GLU A 390 -13.85 -7.65 -3.63
C GLU A 390 -12.93 -6.50 -3.21
N LEU A 391 -13.50 -5.58 -2.43
CA LEU A 391 -12.85 -4.42 -1.84
C LEU A 391 -13.28 -4.25 -0.38
N SER A 392 -12.37 -4.39 0.57
CA SER A 392 -12.59 -4.15 2.00
C SER A 392 -13.90 -4.76 2.55
N SER A 393 -14.11 -6.06 2.35
CA SER A 393 -15.34 -6.79 2.71
C SER A 393 -16.62 -6.34 1.99
N ASN A 394 -16.48 -5.62 0.88
CA ASN A 394 -17.58 -5.24 0.00
C ASN A 394 -17.38 -5.93 -1.34
N GLU A 395 -18.48 -6.39 -1.93
CA GLU A 395 -18.47 -6.86 -3.31
C GLU A 395 -18.94 -5.72 -4.18
N THR A 396 -18.16 -5.38 -5.19
CA THR A 396 -18.43 -4.22 -6.06
C THR A 396 -19.05 -4.62 -7.40
N GLU A 397 -19.21 -5.94 -7.63
CA GLU A 397 -19.78 -6.53 -8.86
C GLU A 397 -18.96 -6.26 -10.12
N CYS A 398 -17.70 -5.84 -9.96
CA CYS A 398 -16.84 -5.39 -11.04
C CYS A 398 -15.90 -6.52 -11.55
N MET A 399 -15.67 -6.78 -12.82
CA MET A 399 -16.34 -6.28 -14.01
C MET A 399 -17.46 -7.26 -14.42
N ILE A 400 -17.09 -8.38 -15.02
CA ILE A 400 -17.98 -9.41 -15.55
C ILE A 400 -17.41 -10.79 -15.22
N GLY A 401 -18.21 -11.82 -15.45
CA GLY A 401 -17.81 -13.20 -15.23
C GLY A 401 -17.71 -13.54 -13.74
N TYR A 402 -17.04 -14.66 -13.43
CA TYR A 402 -16.89 -15.20 -12.08
C TYR A 402 -15.49 -15.79 -11.91
N HIS A 403 -14.47 -14.99 -12.22
CA HIS A 403 -13.10 -15.42 -12.50
C HIS A 403 -12.33 -16.03 -11.31
N SER A 404 -12.84 -15.92 -10.08
CA SER A 404 -12.34 -16.67 -8.91
C SER A 404 -12.27 -18.17 -9.18
N VAL A 405 -13.19 -18.73 -9.97
CA VAL A 405 -13.17 -20.16 -10.33
C VAL A 405 -11.95 -20.56 -11.17
N SER A 406 -11.44 -19.66 -12.01
CA SER A 406 -10.24 -19.90 -12.82
C SER A 406 -9.01 -19.99 -11.93
N VAL A 407 -8.92 -19.11 -10.91
CA VAL A 407 -7.82 -19.10 -9.95
C VAL A 407 -7.81 -20.38 -9.11
N ILE A 408 -8.99 -20.80 -8.63
CA ILE A 408 -9.14 -22.04 -7.87
C ILE A 408 -8.74 -23.25 -8.71
N ALA A 409 -9.26 -23.35 -9.94
CA ALA A 409 -8.98 -24.48 -10.83
C ALA A 409 -7.49 -24.57 -11.21
N ASP A 410 -6.84 -23.44 -11.49
CA ASP A 410 -5.41 -23.39 -11.81
C ASP A 410 -4.55 -23.89 -10.64
N ALA A 411 -4.81 -23.38 -9.43
CA ALA A 411 -4.09 -23.81 -8.23
C ALA A 411 -4.31 -25.30 -7.94
N PHE A 412 -5.56 -25.76 -7.98
CA PHE A 412 -5.90 -27.16 -7.73
C PHE A 412 -5.21 -28.11 -8.71
N ASN A 413 -5.25 -27.81 -10.01
CA ASN A 413 -4.61 -28.64 -11.05
C ASN A 413 -3.08 -28.67 -10.94
N LYS A 414 -2.47 -27.64 -10.35
CA LYS A 414 -1.02 -27.57 -10.06
C LYS A 414 -0.65 -28.22 -8.72
N GLY A 415 -1.58 -28.81 -7.99
CA GLY A 415 -1.35 -29.44 -6.68
C GLY A 415 -1.26 -28.44 -5.52
N ILE A 416 -1.60 -27.18 -5.74
CA ILE A 416 -1.67 -26.13 -4.72
C ILE A 416 -3.08 -26.16 -4.14
N ALA A 417 -3.35 -27.11 -3.25
CA ALA A 417 -4.70 -27.46 -2.80
C ALA A 417 -4.84 -27.52 -1.27
N ASN A 418 -4.13 -26.66 -0.53
CA ASN A 418 -4.27 -26.55 0.93
C ASN A 418 -5.47 -25.65 1.30
N PHE A 419 -6.65 -26.08 0.87
CA PHE A 419 -7.96 -25.49 1.14
C PHE A 419 -9.04 -26.58 1.02
N ASP A 420 -10.26 -26.31 1.49
CA ASP A 420 -11.37 -27.25 1.34
C ASP A 420 -11.79 -27.36 -0.14
N SER A 421 -11.25 -28.34 -0.85
CA SER A 421 -11.49 -28.55 -2.27
C SER A 421 -12.93 -28.96 -2.59
N LYS A 422 -13.64 -29.58 -1.64
CA LYS A 422 -15.06 -29.92 -1.81
C LYS A 422 -15.90 -28.66 -1.74
N MET A 423 -15.67 -27.81 -0.74
CA MET A 423 -16.33 -26.51 -0.63
C MET A 423 -15.97 -25.60 -1.81
N ALA A 424 -14.73 -25.66 -2.30
CA ALA A 424 -14.33 -24.90 -3.48
C ALA A 424 -15.14 -25.31 -4.72
N LEU A 425 -15.26 -26.61 -4.99
CA LEU A 425 -16.08 -27.11 -6.09
C LEU A 425 -17.56 -26.75 -5.92
N GLU A 426 -18.10 -26.88 -4.71
CA GLU A 426 -19.47 -26.48 -4.39
C GLU A 426 -19.70 -24.99 -4.71
N ALA A 427 -18.82 -24.12 -4.23
CA ALA A 427 -18.89 -22.67 -4.45
C ALA A 427 -18.78 -22.29 -5.94
N MET A 428 -17.91 -22.98 -6.69
CA MET A 428 -17.77 -22.81 -8.14
C MET A 428 -19.06 -23.20 -8.87
N ILE A 429 -19.66 -24.33 -8.51
CA ILE A 429 -20.92 -24.81 -9.10
C ILE A 429 -22.08 -23.87 -8.73
N TYR A 430 -22.13 -23.41 -7.47
CA TYR A 430 -23.15 -22.48 -7.00
C TYR A 430 -23.12 -21.19 -7.83
N GLY A 431 -21.94 -20.55 -7.96
CA GLY A 431 -21.78 -19.33 -8.74
C GLY A 431 -22.18 -19.49 -10.21
N ALA A 432 -21.78 -20.59 -10.85
CA ALA A 432 -22.13 -20.88 -12.24
C ALA A 432 -23.64 -21.13 -12.47
N ASN A 433 -24.39 -21.47 -11.42
CA ASN A 433 -25.82 -21.78 -11.49
C ASN A 433 -26.74 -20.65 -11.01
N LEU A 434 -26.20 -19.50 -10.60
CA LEU A 434 -27.02 -18.33 -10.25
C LEU A 434 -27.88 -17.85 -11.44
N ASN A 435 -28.94 -17.09 -11.12
CA ASN A 435 -29.81 -16.43 -12.11
C ASN A 435 -29.61 -14.91 -12.05
N HIS A 436 -28.38 -14.45 -12.29
CA HIS A 436 -28.02 -13.03 -12.37
C HIS A 436 -27.23 -12.74 -13.66
N PHE A 437 -27.12 -11.47 -14.05
CA PHE A 437 -26.28 -11.02 -15.17
C PHE A 437 -26.40 -11.84 -16.47
N GLY A 438 -27.60 -12.29 -16.81
CA GLY A 438 -27.87 -13.04 -18.04
C GLY A 438 -27.56 -14.54 -17.98
N LEU A 439 -27.16 -15.11 -16.83
CA LEU A 439 -26.88 -16.54 -16.70
C LEU A 439 -28.08 -17.44 -17.00
N GLU A 440 -29.31 -17.02 -16.72
CA GLU A 440 -30.51 -17.77 -17.12
C GLU A 440 -30.58 -17.90 -18.66
N SER A 441 -30.30 -16.81 -19.38
CA SER A 441 -30.25 -16.79 -20.84
C SER A 441 -29.13 -17.69 -21.36
N TYR A 442 -27.93 -17.59 -20.78
CA TYR A 442 -26.80 -18.45 -21.13
C TYR A 442 -27.11 -19.94 -20.92
N LYS A 443 -27.68 -20.32 -19.76
CA LYS A 443 -28.04 -21.71 -19.47
C LYS A 443 -29.09 -22.26 -20.43
N LYS A 444 -30.03 -21.43 -20.87
CA LYS A 444 -31.13 -21.83 -21.78
C LYS A 444 -30.71 -21.86 -23.25
N TYR A 445 -29.86 -20.94 -23.69
CA TYR A 445 -29.59 -20.71 -25.12
C TYR A 445 -28.13 -20.89 -25.52
N GLY A 446 -27.20 -21.01 -24.57
CA GLY A 446 -25.76 -21.10 -24.83
C GLY A 446 -25.06 -19.75 -25.03
N TYR A 447 -25.77 -18.62 -24.91
CA TYR A 447 -25.24 -17.26 -25.03
C TYR A 447 -26.07 -16.26 -24.24
N ILE A 448 -25.51 -15.10 -23.91
CA ILE A 448 -26.25 -13.98 -23.29
C ILE A 448 -26.95 -13.21 -24.40
N ARG A 449 -28.28 -13.18 -24.37
CA ARG A 449 -29.10 -12.34 -25.26
C ARG A 449 -28.98 -10.87 -24.85
N ALA A 450 -28.77 -10.00 -25.84
CA ALA A 450 -28.75 -8.55 -25.69
C ALA A 450 -30.15 -7.99 -25.39
#